data_AF-A0A6I7QJY2-F1
#
_entry.id   AF-A0A6I7QJY2-F1
#
_cell.length_a   1.000
_cell.length_b   1.000
_cell.length_c   1.000
_cell.angle_alpha   90.00
_cell.angle_beta   90.00
_cell.angle_gamma   90.00
#
_symmetry.space_group_name_H-M   'P 1'
#
loop_
_entity.id
_entity.type
_entity.pdbx_description
1 polymer ?
#
loop_
_entity_poly.entity_id
_entity_poly.type
_entity_poly.pdbx_seq_one_letter_code
_entity_poly.pdbx_strand_id
1 'polypeptide(L)'
;MDKRLQAFQQLLDIMDELRAKCPWDKKQTLESLRHLTIEETYELADAILDDDLEEIKGELGDLMLHIVFYAKIGSERGAFDIADVLESINAKLIKRHPHIYGDVKAETAEQVKDNWEKIKLHTGKKRVLSGVPKSLPAMIKAYRIQDKVKGVGFDWEKPEQVWEKVLEEMEELKNEADTGASQKKLEEEYGDLLFALINYARFIKVNPENALERTNKKFVKRFEHLEKQAKKLGKDLKLMNLEEMDVFWNEAKKMEH
;
A
#
# COMPACT_ATOMS: atom_id res chain seq x y z
N MET A 1 -31.18 14.46 14.87
CA MET A 1 -30.06 14.95 14.06
C MET A 1 -29.09 13.77 13.91
N ASP A 2 -28.53 13.53 12.72
CA ASP A 2 -27.64 12.39 12.48
C ASP A 2 -26.34 12.56 13.29
N LYS A 3 -26.04 11.61 14.18
CA LYS A 3 -24.84 11.65 15.05
C LYS A 3 -23.55 11.76 14.25
N ARG A 4 -23.50 11.19 13.04
CA ARG A 4 -22.33 11.26 12.15
C ARG A 4 -22.11 12.67 11.65
N LEU A 5 -23.18 13.36 11.26
CA LEU A 5 -23.10 14.76 10.83
C LEU A 5 -22.67 15.68 11.98
N GLN A 6 -23.17 15.43 13.19
CA GLN A 6 -22.75 16.18 14.38
C GLN A 6 -21.26 15.99 14.70
N ALA A 7 -20.77 14.74 14.67
CA ALA A 7 -19.36 14.44 14.90
C ALA A 7 -18.47 15.07 13.83
N PHE A 8 -18.90 15.03 12.56
CA PHE A 8 -18.15 15.65 11.48
C PHE A 8 -18.13 17.18 11.58
N GLN A 9 -19.28 17.81 11.88
CA GLN A 9 -19.33 19.25 12.14
C GLN A 9 -18.37 19.64 13.27
N GLN A 10 -18.39 18.90 14.38
CA GLN A 10 -17.48 19.14 15.51
C GLN A 10 -16.01 19.09 15.08
N LEU A 11 -15.62 18.15 14.21
CA LEU A 11 -14.26 18.09 13.68
C LEU A 11 -13.89 19.33 12.85
N LEU A 12 -14.82 19.81 12.01
CA LEU A 12 -14.60 21.04 11.23
C LEU A 12 -14.44 22.26 12.14
N ASP A 13 -15.29 22.39 13.16
CA ASP A 13 -15.22 23.48 14.13
C ASP A 13 -13.90 23.46 14.91
N ILE A 14 -13.44 22.28 15.33
CA ILE A 14 -12.14 22.11 16.00
C ILE A 14 -11.00 22.54 15.07
N MET A 15 -11.00 22.10 13.82
CA MET A 15 -9.95 22.49 12.86
C MET A 15 -9.90 24.00 12.64
N ASP A 16 -11.06 24.65 12.53
CA ASP A 16 -11.16 26.10 12.42
C ASP A 16 -10.55 26.82 13.62
N GLU A 17 -10.84 26.33 14.83
CA GLU A 17 -10.28 26.86 16.06
C GLU A 17 -8.76 26.66 16.15
N LEU A 18 -8.27 25.46 15.81
CA LEU A 18 -6.84 25.14 15.82
C LEU A 18 -6.06 26.02 14.83
N ARG A 19 -6.52 26.15 13.58
CA ARG A 19 -5.90 27.02 12.57
C ARG A 19 -5.91 28.49 12.96
N ALA A 20 -6.92 28.93 13.73
CA ALA A 20 -7.00 30.30 14.20
C ALA A 20 -6.10 30.58 15.41
N LYS A 21 -6.05 29.67 16.39
CA LYS A 21 -5.48 29.92 17.72
C LYS A 21 -4.14 29.23 17.97
N CYS A 22 -3.88 28.06 17.39
CA CYS A 22 -2.66 27.30 17.64
C CYS A 22 -1.52 27.74 16.70
N PRO A 23 -0.38 28.23 17.22
CA PRO A 23 0.74 28.68 16.38
C PRO A 23 1.34 27.58 15.49
N TRP A 24 1.32 26.32 15.97
CA TRP A 24 1.83 25.18 15.22
C TRP A 24 0.90 24.85 14.05
N ASP A 25 -0.40 24.67 14.31
CA ASP A 25 -1.39 24.34 13.27
C ASP A 25 -1.47 25.43 12.21
N LYS A 26 -1.44 26.71 12.62
CA LYS A 26 -1.47 27.86 11.73
C LYS A 26 -0.29 27.89 10.75
N LYS A 27 0.88 27.40 11.16
CA LYS A 27 2.10 27.38 10.33
C LYS A 27 2.09 26.23 9.31
N GLN A 28 1.25 25.21 9.48
CA GLN A 28 1.20 24.08 8.55
C GLN A 28 0.75 24.51 7.15
N THR A 29 1.35 23.87 6.15
CA THR A 29 1.03 24.01 4.72
C THR A 29 0.70 22.65 4.12
N LEU A 30 0.22 22.62 2.87
CA LEU A 30 -0.02 21.36 2.15
C LEU A 30 1.25 20.51 2.06
N GLU A 31 2.40 21.17 1.87
CA GLU A 31 3.70 20.54 1.73
C GLU A 31 4.22 20.01 3.07
N SER A 32 4.02 20.74 4.17
CA SER A 32 4.49 20.30 5.49
C SER A 32 3.71 19.09 5.98
N LEU A 33 2.40 18.99 5.72
CA LEU A 33 1.59 17.84 6.13
C LEU A 33 1.83 16.58 5.29
N ARG A 34 2.43 16.71 4.10
CA ARG A 34 2.56 15.60 3.14
C ARG A 34 3.25 14.37 3.72
N HIS A 35 4.33 14.54 4.47
CA HIS A 35 5.09 13.42 5.01
C HIS A 35 4.32 12.72 6.14
N LEU A 36 3.70 13.48 7.03
CA LEU A 36 2.82 12.98 8.09
C LEU A 36 1.68 12.13 7.48
N THR A 37 1.00 12.63 6.44
CA THR A 37 -0.06 11.84 5.77
C THR A 37 0.45 10.51 5.20
N ILE A 38 1.72 10.44 4.78
CA ILE A 38 2.30 9.18 4.31
C ILE A 38 2.52 8.25 5.50
N GLU A 39 3.01 8.76 6.62
CA GLU A 39 3.21 8.00 7.87
C GLU A 39 1.89 7.36 8.33
N GLU A 40 0.81 8.14 8.52
CA GLU A 40 -0.51 7.59 8.92
C GLU A 40 -1.05 6.56 7.92
N THR A 41 -0.70 6.68 6.64
CA THR A 41 -1.13 5.69 5.63
C THR A 41 -0.45 4.35 5.86
N TYR A 42 0.80 4.34 6.30
CA TYR A 42 1.52 3.11 6.65
C TYR A 42 1.08 2.58 8.02
N GLU A 43 0.84 3.44 9.00
CA GLU A 43 0.31 3.03 10.32
C GLU A 43 -1.07 2.38 10.17
N LEU A 44 -1.98 2.98 9.38
CA LEU A 44 -3.23 2.31 9.01
C LEU A 44 -3.01 0.96 8.32
N ALA A 45 -2.05 0.88 7.39
CA ALA A 45 -1.77 -0.37 6.68
C ALA A 45 -1.27 -1.46 7.63
N ASP A 46 -0.47 -1.08 8.63
CA ASP A 46 0.02 -1.99 9.67
C ASP A 46 -1.10 -2.46 10.59
N ALA A 47 -1.94 -1.54 11.07
CA ALA A 47 -3.10 -1.88 11.88
C ALA A 47 -4.05 -2.86 11.17
N ILE A 48 -4.27 -2.67 9.86
CA ILE A 48 -5.05 -3.60 9.02
C ILE A 48 -4.36 -4.97 8.91
N LEU A 49 -3.03 -5.01 8.77
CA LEU A 49 -2.29 -6.28 8.69
C LEU A 49 -2.36 -7.08 9.99
N ASP A 50 -2.41 -6.37 11.12
CA ASP A 50 -2.43 -6.95 12.47
C ASP A 50 -3.87 -7.20 12.99
N ASP A 51 -4.89 -6.86 12.19
CA ASP A 51 -6.33 -6.99 12.53
C ASP A 51 -6.72 -6.23 13.82
N ASP A 52 -6.02 -5.12 14.10
CA ASP A 52 -6.26 -4.29 15.28
C ASP A 52 -7.35 -3.23 14.99
N LEU A 53 -8.60 -3.58 15.29
CA LEU A 53 -9.75 -2.71 15.03
C LEU A 53 -9.72 -1.38 15.81
N GLU A 54 -9.07 -1.33 16.96
CA GLU A 54 -8.97 -0.10 17.75
C GLU A 54 -7.93 0.84 17.15
N GLU A 55 -6.78 0.30 16.74
CA GLU A 55 -5.75 1.07 16.04
C GLU A 55 -6.26 1.53 14.67
N ILE A 56 -6.91 0.65 13.88
CA ILE A 56 -7.54 1.02 12.61
C ILE A 56 -8.47 2.22 12.78
N LYS A 57 -9.24 2.27 13.86
CA LYS A 57 -10.15 3.40 14.15
C LYS A 57 -9.37 4.68 14.49
N GLY A 58 -8.26 4.58 15.21
CA GLY A 58 -7.34 5.69 15.49
C GLY A 58 -6.76 6.27 14.19
N GLU A 59 -6.12 5.41 13.40
CA GLU A 59 -5.45 5.78 12.15
C GLU A 59 -6.39 6.35 11.08
N LEU A 60 -7.62 5.82 11.00
CA LEU A 60 -8.66 6.42 10.16
C LEU A 60 -9.06 7.84 10.63
N GLY A 61 -8.98 8.08 11.94
CA GLY A 61 -9.14 9.40 12.55
C GLY A 61 -8.03 10.36 12.14
N ASP A 62 -6.77 9.93 12.16
CA ASP A 62 -5.62 10.76 11.80
C ASP A 62 -5.55 11.06 10.28
N LEU A 63 -5.93 10.10 9.44
CA LEU A 63 -6.18 10.37 8.03
C LEU A 63 -7.33 11.37 7.81
N MET A 64 -8.42 11.26 8.59
CA MET A 64 -9.53 12.21 8.51
C MET A 64 -9.10 13.62 8.95
N LEU A 65 -8.29 13.72 10.01
CA LEU A 65 -7.67 14.96 10.44
C LEU A 65 -6.91 15.60 9.28
N HIS A 66 -6.03 14.85 8.61
CA HIS A 66 -5.26 15.35 7.46
C HIS A 66 -6.15 15.81 6.30
N ILE A 67 -7.20 15.06 5.94
CA ILE A 67 -8.15 15.46 4.89
C ILE A 67 -8.81 16.80 5.22
N VAL A 68 -9.32 16.95 6.45
CA VAL A 68 -9.96 18.18 6.92
C VAL A 68 -8.95 19.34 6.98
N PHE A 69 -7.71 19.07 7.40
CA PHE A 69 -6.64 20.06 7.42
C PHE A 69 -6.31 20.58 6.01
N TYR A 70 -6.17 19.69 5.03
CA TYR A 70 -5.93 20.06 3.64
C TYR A 70 -7.09 20.89 3.07
N ALA A 71 -8.32 20.49 3.34
CA ALA A 71 -9.52 21.23 2.93
C ALA A 71 -9.58 22.62 3.57
N LYS A 72 -9.20 22.74 4.84
CA LYS A 72 -9.13 24.03 5.53
C LYS A 72 -8.07 24.96 4.92
N ILE A 73 -6.86 24.45 4.66
CA ILE A 73 -5.81 25.23 3.97
C ILE A 73 -6.27 25.61 2.56
N GLY A 74 -6.98 24.73 1.85
CA GLY A 74 -7.58 25.02 0.55
C GLY A 74 -8.58 26.18 0.62
N SER A 75 -9.42 26.19 1.65
CA SER A 75 -10.46 27.19 1.86
C SER A 75 -9.85 28.55 2.18
N GLU A 76 -8.83 28.60 3.03
CA GLU A 76 -8.08 29.82 3.34
C GLU A 76 -7.36 30.41 2.12
N ARG A 77 -7.03 29.58 1.12
CA ARG A 77 -6.47 30.01 -0.17
C ARG A 77 -7.54 30.39 -1.20
N GLY A 78 -8.83 30.27 -0.86
CA GLY A 78 -9.95 30.51 -1.76
C GLY A 78 -10.02 29.51 -2.94
N ALA A 79 -9.45 28.32 -2.78
CA ALA A 79 -9.31 27.34 -3.86
C ALA A 79 -10.40 26.25 -3.85
N PHE A 80 -10.61 25.61 -2.70
CA PHE A 80 -11.66 24.60 -2.46
C PHE A 80 -11.82 24.38 -0.96
N ASP A 81 -12.94 23.85 -0.51
CA ASP A 81 -13.17 23.45 0.89
C ASP A 81 -13.57 21.97 1.04
N ILE A 82 -14.02 21.58 2.24
CA ILE A 82 -14.41 20.21 2.52
C ILE A 82 -15.68 19.78 1.77
N ALA A 83 -16.59 20.72 1.50
CA ALA A 83 -17.78 20.45 0.72
C ALA A 83 -17.39 20.16 -0.73
N ASP A 84 -16.49 20.95 -1.33
CA ASP A 84 -15.98 20.70 -2.69
C ASP A 84 -15.32 19.31 -2.81
N VAL A 85 -14.53 18.91 -1.80
CA VAL A 85 -13.89 17.58 -1.74
C VAL A 85 -14.94 16.47 -1.72
N LEU A 86 -15.96 16.60 -0.87
CA LEU A 86 -17.04 15.62 -0.72
C LEU A 86 -17.92 15.54 -1.98
N GLU A 87 -18.29 16.68 -2.58
CA GLU A 87 -19.05 16.73 -3.82
C GLU A 87 -18.30 16.06 -4.98
N SER A 88 -16.99 16.33 -5.08
CA SER A 88 -16.12 15.72 -6.10
C SER A 88 -16.07 14.19 -5.98
N ILE A 89 -15.94 13.64 -4.77
CA ILE A 89 -15.93 12.18 -4.58
C ILE A 89 -17.33 11.58 -4.76
N ASN A 90 -18.38 12.25 -4.29
CA ASN A 90 -19.77 11.80 -4.47
C ASN A 90 -20.15 11.70 -5.94
N ALA A 91 -19.93 12.77 -6.73
CA ALA A 91 -20.19 12.76 -8.17
C ALA A 91 -19.39 11.67 -8.89
N LYS A 92 -18.14 11.46 -8.49
CA LYS A 92 -17.28 10.40 -9.04
C LYS A 92 -17.78 9.00 -8.72
N LEU A 93 -18.22 8.76 -7.48
CA LEU A 93 -18.75 7.46 -7.05
C LEU A 93 -20.08 7.17 -7.75
N ILE A 94 -21.00 8.12 -7.80
CA ILE A 94 -22.28 7.98 -8.52
C ILE A 94 -22.04 7.62 -9.99
N LYS A 95 -21.18 8.38 -10.68
CA LYS A 95 -20.83 8.12 -12.08
C LYS A 95 -20.19 6.75 -12.32
N ARG A 96 -19.40 6.24 -11.36
CA ARG A 96 -18.71 4.95 -11.48
C ARG A 96 -19.58 3.75 -11.10
N HIS A 97 -20.74 3.97 -10.49
CA HIS A 97 -21.67 2.90 -10.13
C HIS A 97 -23.01 3.05 -10.87
N PRO A 98 -23.01 3.00 -12.22
CA PRO A 98 -24.26 3.06 -12.98
C PRO A 98 -25.16 1.85 -12.74
N HIS A 99 -24.67 0.81 -12.07
CA HIS A 99 -25.45 -0.35 -11.62
C HIS A 99 -26.19 -0.15 -10.30
N ILE A 100 -25.85 0.90 -9.54
CA ILE A 100 -26.57 1.31 -8.34
C ILE A 100 -27.42 2.54 -8.64
N TYR A 101 -26.86 3.51 -9.37
CA TYR A 101 -27.45 4.83 -9.58
C TYR A 101 -27.95 5.10 -11.01
N GLY A 102 -27.99 4.08 -11.87
CA GLY A 102 -28.44 4.19 -13.26
C GLY A 102 -29.05 2.87 -13.77
N ASP A 103 -29.01 2.67 -15.08
CA ASP A 103 -29.73 1.55 -15.73
C ASP A 103 -28.85 0.34 -16.10
N VAL A 104 -27.56 0.36 -15.76
CA VAL A 104 -26.63 -0.72 -16.14
C VAL A 104 -26.83 -1.92 -15.21
N LYS A 105 -27.11 -3.11 -15.76
CA LYS A 105 -27.11 -4.33 -14.94
C LYS A 105 -25.70 -4.89 -14.80
N ALA A 106 -25.29 -5.15 -13.57
CA ALA A 106 -24.09 -5.90 -13.23
C ALA A 106 -24.41 -6.79 -12.03
N GLU A 107 -24.31 -8.10 -12.21
CA GLU A 107 -24.71 -9.11 -11.23
C GLU A 107 -23.52 -9.75 -10.52
N THR A 108 -22.30 -9.56 -11.06
CA THR A 108 -21.06 -10.09 -10.47
C THR A 108 -20.03 -8.99 -10.22
N ALA A 109 -19.12 -9.25 -9.28
CA ALA A 109 -18.01 -8.35 -8.97
C ALA A 109 -17.10 -8.13 -10.20
N GLU A 110 -16.90 -9.15 -11.02
CA GLU A 110 -16.16 -9.07 -12.28
C GLU A 110 -16.83 -8.11 -13.27
N GLN A 111 -18.15 -8.23 -13.47
CA GLN A 111 -18.89 -7.32 -14.34
C GLN A 111 -18.82 -5.86 -13.86
N VAL A 112 -18.87 -5.63 -12.54
CA VAL A 112 -18.68 -4.29 -11.96
C VAL A 112 -17.27 -3.78 -12.23
N LYS A 113 -16.24 -4.61 -12.06
CA LYS A 113 -14.83 -4.25 -12.31
C LYS A 113 -14.60 -3.88 -13.77
N ASP A 114 -15.13 -4.65 -14.70
CA ASP A 114 -15.01 -4.40 -16.14
C ASP A 114 -15.69 -3.08 -16.54
N ASN A 115 -16.88 -2.82 -16.00
CA ASN A 115 -17.58 -1.57 -16.22
C ASN A 115 -16.79 -0.36 -15.68
N TRP A 116 -16.16 -0.50 -14.50
CA TRP A 116 -15.29 0.53 -13.94
C TRP A 116 -14.09 0.84 -14.83
N GLU A 117 -13.39 -0.17 -15.35
CA GLU A 117 -12.24 0.04 -16.23
C GLU A 117 -12.66 0.71 -17.55
N LYS A 118 -13.78 0.30 -18.15
CA LYS A 118 -14.35 0.97 -19.34
C LYS A 118 -14.65 2.44 -19.07
N ILE A 119 -15.33 2.76 -17.96
CA ILE A 119 -15.63 4.16 -17.58
C ILE A 119 -14.35 4.98 -17.39
N LYS A 120 -13.30 4.40 -16.80
CA LYS A 120 -12.00 5.09 -16.62
C LYS A 120 -11.32 5.38 -17.96
N LEU A 121 -11.38 4.47 -18.93
CA LEU A 121 -10.78 4.65 -20.26
C LEU A 121 -11.45 5.80 -21.04
N HIS A 122 -12.77 5.94 -20.94
CA HIS A 122 -13.52 7.02 -21.60
C HIS A 122 -13.23 8.42 -21.02
N THR A 123 -12.65 8.53 -19.81
CA THR A 123 -12.34 9.83 -19.16
C THR A 123 -11.03 10.50 -19.62
N GLY A 124 -10.53 10.19 -20.83
CA GLY A 124 -9.48 10.98 -21.49
C GLY A 124 -8.03 10.60 -21.15
N LYS A 125 -7.80 9.44 -20.53
CA LYS A 125 -6.46 8.94 -20.25
C LYS A 125 -5.82 8.33 -21.51
N LYS A 126 -4.99 9.11 -22.21
CA LYS A 126 -4.34 8.74 -23.50
C LYS A 126 -3.43 7.50 -23.48
N ARG A 127 -3.04 6.98 -22.31
CA ARG A 127 -2.14 5.82 -22.17
C ARG A 127 -2.62 4.89 -21.06
N VAL A 128 -2.55 3.57 -21.28
CA VAL A 128 -2.99 2.52 -20.32
C VAL A 128 -2.38 2.74 -18.92
N LEU A 129 -1.10 3.12 -18.86
CA LEU A 129 -0.35 3.32 -17.62
C LEU A 129 -0.50 4.72 -16.97
N SER A 130 -1.25 5.66 -17.54
CA SER A 130 -1.42 7.04 -17.04
C SER A 130 -2.17 7.18 -15.70
N GLY A 131 -2.34 6.08 -14.96
CA GLY A 131 -2.92 6.05 -13.62
C GLY A 131 -2.05 5.35 -12.59
N VAL A 132 -0.80 5.00 -12.91
CA VAL A 132 0.18 4.54 -11.93
C VAL A 132 0.95 5.77 -11.44
N PRO A 133 0.80 6.20 -10.16
CA PRO A 133 1.57 7.32 -9.63
C PRO A 133 3.07 7.04 -9.71
N LYS A 134 3.85 8.05 -10.13
CA LYS A 134 5.31 7.95 -10.22
C LYS A 134 5.98 7.70 -8.86
N SER A 135 5.35 8.20 -7.80
CA SER A 135 5.83 8.15 -6.42
C SER A 135 5.57 6.82 -5.70
N LEU A 136 4.87 5.86 -6.31
CA LEU A 136 4.66 4.57 -5.66
C LEU A 136 5.99 3.83 -5.42
N PRO A 137 6.14 3.13 -4.27
CA PRO A 137 7.21 2.16 -4.07
C PRO A 137 7.26 1.14 -5.21
N ALA A 138 8.46 0.64 -5.52
CA ALA A 138 8.69 -0.19 -6.71
C ALA A 138 7.79 -1.44 -6.76
N MET A 139 7.60 -2.13 -5.64
CA MET A 139 6.76 -3.34 -5.55
C MET A 139 5.29 -3.04 -5.84
N ILE A 140 4.71 -2.07 -5.13
CA ILE A 140 3.33 -1.61 -5.36
C ILE A 140 3.15 -1.11 -6.80
N LYS A 141 4.14 -0.37 -7.30
CA LYS A 141 4.14 0.15 -8.69
C LYS A 141 4.13 -0.99 -9.71
N ALA A 142 4.97 -1.99 -9.56
CA ALA A 142 5.02 -3.16 -10.45
C ALA A 142 3.70 -3.92 -10.45
N TYR A 143 3.14 -4.20 -9.26
CA TYR A 143 1.83 -4.84 -9.12
C TYR A 143 0.72 -4.04 -9.83
N ARG A 144 0.72 -2.71 -9.68
CA ARG A 144 -0.27 -1.81 -10.32
C ARG A 144 -0.07 -1.68 -11.84
N ILE A 145 1.16 -1.76 -12.34
CA ILE A 145 1.43 -1.80 -13.79
C ILE A 145 0.80 -3.07 -14.37
N GLN A 146 1.06 -4.22 -13.75
CA GLN A 146 0.57 -5.52 -14.20
C GLN A 146 -0.97 -5.63 -14.15
N ASP A 147 -1.61 -5.16 -13.06
CA ASP A 147 -3.07 -5.12 -12.94
C ASP A 147 -3.71 -4.21 -14.02
N LYS A 148 -3.03 -3.15 -14.44
CA LYS A 148 -3.51 -2.26 -15.50
C LYS A 148 -3.39 -2.84 -16.90
N VAL A 149 -2.27 -3.48 -17.22
CA VAL A 149 -2.07 -4.08 -18.55
C VAL A 149 -2.98 -5.30 -18.73
N LYS A 150 -3.30 -6.03 -17.66
CA LYS A 150 -4.38 -7.03 -17.65
C LYS A 150 -5.71 -6.45 -18.10
N GLY A 151 -6.07 -5.26 -17.61
CA GLY A 151 -7.36 -4.62 -17.92
C GLY A 151 -7.57 -4.31 -19.41
N VAL A 152 -6.52 -4.37 -20.23
CA VAL A 152 -6.60 -4.23 -21.69
C VAL A 152 -6.31 -5.54 -22.44
N GLY A 153 -6.32 -6.68 -21.73
CA GLY A 153 -6.12 -8.01 -22.31
C GLY A 153 -4.65 -8.44 -22.44
N PHE A 154 -3.69 -7.67 -21.90
CA PHE A 154 -2.29 -8.09 -21.83
C PHE A 154 -2.05 -8.84 -20.52
N ASP A 155 -2.42 -10.12 -20.51
CA ASP A 155 -2.25 -11.02 -19.37
C ASP A 155 -2.02 -12.47 -19.83
N TRP A 156 -1.46 -13.30 -18.96
CA TRP A 156 -1.34 -14.74 -19.18
C TRP A 156 -2.68 -15.44 -18.94
N GLU A 157 -2.88 -16.60 -19.58
CA GLU A 157 -4.12 -17.36 -19.42
C GLU A 157 -4.13 -18.18 -18.14
N LYS A 158 -2.96 -18.69 -17.73
CA LYS A 158 -2.83 -19.61 -16.60
C LYS A 158 -1.64 -19.30 -15.69
N PRO A 159 -1.74 -19.53 -14.37
CA PRO A 159 -0.65 -19.30 -13.42
C PRO A 159 0.65 -20.06 -13.75
N GLU A 160 0.55 -21.25 -14.36
CA GLU A 160 1.71 -22.08 -14.69
C GLU A 160 2.65 -21.38 -15.69
N GLN A 161 2.10 -20.65 -16.65
CA GLN A 161 2.89 -19.89 -17.64
C GLN A 161 3.68 -18.76 -16.97
N VAL A 162 3.14 -18.18 -15.91
CA VAL A 162 3.83 -17.13 -15.14
C VAL A 162 4.95 -17.74 -14.29
N TRP A 163 4.73 -18.94 -13.77
CA TRP A 163 5.77 -19.66 -13.03
C TRP A 163 6.92 -20.09 -13.94
N GLU A 164 6.64 -20.53 -15.17
CA GLU A 164 7.68 -20.79 -16.18
C GLU A 164 8.55 -19.54 -16.39
N LYS A 165 7.94 -18.35 -16.49
CA LYS A 165 8.70 -17.10 -16.59
C LYS A 165 9.54 -16.81 -15.33
N VAL A 166 9.04 -17.12 -14.13
CA VAL A 166 9.84 -16.99 -12.89
C VAL A 166 11.08 -17.88 -12.94
N LEU A 167 10.95 -19.11 -13.45
CA LEU A 167 12.09 -20.03 -13.59
C LEU A 167 13.09 -19.53 -14.63
N GLU A 168 12.61 -19.01 -15.77
CA GLU A 168 13.45 -18.39 -16.81
C GLU A 168 14.30 -17.24 -16.25
N GLU A 169 13.67 -16.25 -15.61
CA GLU A 169 14.38 -15.09 -15.03
C GLU A 169 15.36 -15.49 -13.91
N MET A 170 15.04 -16.55 -13.17
CA MET A 170 15.93 -17.11 -12.14
C MET A 170 17.17 -17.76 -12.76
N GLU A 171 17.01 -18.47 -13.88
CA GLU A 171 18.12 -19.05 -14.63
C GLU A 171 18.99 -17.97 -15.30
N GLU A 172 18.38 -16.94 -15.89
CA GLU A 172 19.08 -15.79 -16.48
C GLU A 172 19.95 -15.07 -15.45
N LEU A 173 19.37 -14.69 -14.29
CA LEU A 173 20.12 -14.09 -13.19
C LEU A 173 21.29 -14.97 -12.72
N LYS A 174 21.06 -16.27 -12.56
CA LYS A 174 22.09 -17.20 -12.10
C LYS A 174 23.23 -17.32 -13.13
N ASN A 175 22.91 -17.40 -14.42
CA ASN A 175 23.89 -17.48 -15.49
C ASN A 175 24.75 -16.21 -15.57
N GLU A 176 24.15 -15.03 -15.48
CA GLU A 176 24.87 -13.75 -15.45
C GLU A 176 25.79 -13.65 -14.22
N ALA A 177 25.34 -14.13 -13.06
CA ALA A 177 26.17 -14.19 -11.84
C ALA A 177 27.36 -15.15 -12.00
N ASP A 178 27.13 -16.35 -12.52
CA ASP A 178 28.16 -17.39 -12.70
C ASP A 178 29.21 -16.98 -13.76
N THR A 179 28.82 -16.19 -14.76
CA THR A 179 29.70 -15.71 -15.83
C THR A 179 30.45 -14.41 -15.49
N GLY A 180 30.21 -13.84 -14.30
CA GLY A 180 30.87 -12.63 -13.83
C GLY A 180 30.40 -11.37 -14.54
N ALA A 181 29.11 -11.28 -14.85
CA ALA A 181 28.50 -10.12 -15.47
C ALA A 181 28.69 -8.83 -14.66
N SER A 182 28.53 -7.70 -15.34
CA SER A 182 28.60 -6.39 -14.67
C SER A 182 27.50 -6.25 -13.60
N GLN A 183 27.76 -5.49 -12.54
CA GLN A 183 26.77 -5.20 -11.50
C GLN A 183 25.46 -4.63 -12.06
N LYS A 184 25.55 -3.80 -13.10
CA LYS A 184 24.37 -3.25 -13.77
C LYS A 184 23.50 -4.34 -14.40
N LYS A 185 24.12 -5.33 -15.06
CA LYS A 185 23.40 -6.44 -15.69
C LYS A 185 22.74 -7.34 -14.63
N LEU A 186 23.44 -7.61 -13.53
CA LEU A 186 22.85 -8.33 -12.39
C LEU A 186 21.65 -7.60 -11.79
N GLU A 187 21.71 -6.28 -11.67
CA GLU A 187 20.59 -5.46 -11.18
C GLU A 187 19.39 -5.50 -12.14
N GLU A 188 19.63 -5.50 -13.45
CA GLU A 188 18.60 -5.67 -14.48
C GLU A 188 17.88 -7.03 -14.32
N GLU A 189 18.62 -8.14 -14.35
CA GLU A 189 18.03 -9.50 -14.22
C GLU A 189 17.34 -9.72 -12.86
N TYR A 190 17.92 -9.19 -11.78
CA TYR A 190 17.29 -9.28 -10.46
C TYR A 190 15.96 -8.52 -10.42
N GLY A 191 15.90 -7.37 -11.10
CA GLY A 191 14.68 -6.59 -11.28
C GLY A 191 13.61 -7.36 -12.04
N ASP A 192 13.98 -8.05 -13.12
CA ASP A 192 13.07 -8.83 -13.95
C ASP A 192 12.55 -10.08 -13.19
N LEU A 193 13.41 -10.77 -12.42
CA LEU A 193 12.99 -11.83 -11.50
C LEU A 193 11.97 -11.34 -10.45
N LEU A 194 12.23 -10.19 -9.82
CA LEU A 194 11.27 -9.59 -8.87
C LEU A 194 9.95 -9.23 -9.57
N PHE A 195 10.01 -8.71 -10.79
CA PHE A 195 8.82 -8.37 -11.57
C PHE A 195 8.00 -9.62 -11.91
N ALA A 196 8.66 -10.72 -12.29
CA ALA A 196 8.03 -12.02 -12.55
C ALA A 196 7.39 -12.61 -11.28
N LEU A 197 8.07 -12.55 -10.13
CA LEU A 197 7.53 -12.99 -8.84
C LEU A 197 6.30 -12.19 -8.41
N ILE A 198 6.32 -10.86 -8.61
CA ILE A 198 5.16 -9.99 -8.36
C ILE A 198 3.99 -10.37 -9.29
N ASN A 199 4.28 -10.73 -10.54
CA ASN A 199 3.27 -11.19 -11.48
C ASN A 199 2.66 -12.52 -11.04
N TYR A 200 3.50 -13.46 -10.61
CA TYR A 200 3.02 -14.73 -10.08
C TYR A 200 2.15 -14.54 -8.84
N ALA A 201 2.57 -13.69 -7.90
CA ALA A 201 1.79 -13.34 -6.71
C ALA A 201 0.38 -12.85 -7.08
N ARG A 202 0.26 -11.98 -8.09
CA ARG A 202 -1.04 -11.52 -8.61
C ARG A 202 -1.93 -12.67 -9.12
N PHE A 203 -1.36 -13.65 -9.82
CA PHE A 203 -2.11 -14.81 -10.33
C PHE A 203 -2.64 -15.71 -9.22
N ILE A 204 -1.84 -15.93 -8.17
CA ILE A 204 -2.26 -16.68 -6.98
C ILE A 204 -3.04 -15.83 -5.97
N LYS A 205 -3.44 -14.61 -6.35
CA LYS A 205 -4.23 -13.66 -5.54
C LYS A 205 -3.55 -13.23 -4.23
N VAL A 206 -2.23 -13.20 -4.24
CA VAL A 206 -1.40 -12.68 -3.15
C VAL A 206 -1.00 -11.24 -3.45
N ASN A 207 -1.18 -10.35 -2.47
CA ASN A 207 -0.58 -9.02 -2.52
C ASN A 207 0.90 -9.14 -2.10
N PRO A 208 1.87 -8.87 -2.99
CA PRO A 208 3.28 -9.06 -2.71
C PRO A 208 3.80 -8.14 -1.59
N GLU A 209 3.28 -6.92 -1.49
CA GLU A 209 3.66 -5.96 -0.44
C GLU A 209 3.30 -6.51 0.94
N ASN A 210 2.03 -6.92 1.11
CA ASN A 210 1.54 -7.50 2.37
C ASN A 210 2.28 -8.80 2.72
N ALA A 211 2.61 -9.62 1.72
CA ALA A 211 3.32 -10.88 1.94
C ALA A 211 4.76 -10.65 2.42
N LEU A 212 5.45 -9.68 1.83
CA LEU A 212 6.78 -9.29 2.26
C LEU A 212 6.75 -8.65 3.65
N GLU A 213 5.79 -7.76 3.92
CA GLU A 213 5.70 -7.10 5.23
C GLU A 213 5.42 -8.08 6.37
N ARG A 214 4.52 -9.04 6.16
CA ARG A 214 4.32 -10.15 7.11
C ARG A 214 5.60 -10.96 7.34
N THR A 215 6.43 -11.10 6.32
CA THR A 215 7.73 -11.78 6.44
C THR A 215 8.73 -10.93 7.24
N ASN A 216 8.75 -9.61 7.03
CA ASN A 216 9.55 -8.66 7.81
C ASN A 216 9.16 -8.69 9.28
N LYS A 217 7.87 -8.52 9.62
CA LYS A 217 7.36 -8.58 11.00
C LYS A 217 7.76 -9.89 11.69
N LYS A 218 7.63 -11.02 10.98
CA LYS A 218 8.04 -12.33 11.49
C LYS A 218 9.54 -12.44 11.72
N PHE A 219 10.36 -11.90 10.82
CA PHE A 219 11.80 -11.86 10.99
C PHE A 219 12.18 -11.03 12.23
N VAL A 220 11.62 -9.83 12.37
CA VAL A 220 11.86 -8.92 13.51
C VAL A 220 11.50 -9.61 14.83
N LYS A 221 10.29 -10.18 14.95
CA LYS A 221 9.85 -10.90 16.15
C LYS A 221 10.81 -12.02 16.56
N ARG A 222 11.29 -12.80 15.59
CA ARG A 222 12.25 -13.89 15.83
C ARG A 222 13.59 -13.36 16.26
N PHE A 223 14.06 -12.29 15.65
CA PHE A 223 15.33 -11.67 16.00
C PHE A 223 15.26 -11.06 17.41
N GLU A 224 14.22 -10.30 17.75
CA GLU A 224 13.98 -9.76 19.09
C GLU A 224 13.93 -10.86 20.17
N HIS A 225 13.31 -12.00 19.86
CA HIS A 225 13.35 -13.16 20.74
C HIS A 225 14.78 -13.64 20.98
N LEU A 226 15.56 -13.80 19.90
CA LEU A 226 16.96 -14.18 19.97
C LEU A 226 17.76 -13.18 20.82
N GLU A 227 17.60 -11.87 20.61
CA GLU A 227 18.27 -10.83 21.40
C GLU A 227 17.93 -10.95 22.90
N LYS A 228 16.65 -11.18 23.22
CA LYS A 228 16.18 -11.36 24.59
C LYS A 228 16.80 -12.60 25.24
N GLN A 229 16.92 -13.71 24.51
CA GLN A 229 17.51 -14.95 25.02
C GLN A 229 19.03 -14.83 25.20
N ALA A 230 19.74 -14.24 24.24
CA ALA A 230 21.17 -13.95 24.34
C ALA A 230 21.49 -13.08 25.56
N LYS A 231 20.69 -12.02 25.77
CA LYS A 231 20.83 -11.13 26.93
C LYS A 231 20.60 -11.85 28.26
N LYS A 232 19.62 -12.75 28.35
CA LYS A 232 19.40 -13.57 29.57
C LYS A 232 20.59 -14.47 29.91
N LEU A 233 21.31 -14.94 28.88
CA LEU A 233 22.50 -15.76 29.04
C LEU A 233 23.78 -14.95 29.23
N GLY A 234 23.70 -13.61 29.24
CA GLY A 234 24.86 -12.73 29.34
C GLY A 234 25.79 -12.81 28.13
N LYS A 235 25.31 -13.30 26.98
CA LYS A 235 26.09 -13.39 25.74
C LYS A 235 25.91 -12.15 24.89
N ASP A 236 26.99 -11.68 24.28
CA ASP A 236 26.95 -10.69 23.21
C ASP A 236 26.65 -11.40 21.87
N LEU A 237 25.62 -10.94 21.17
CA LEU A 237 25.21 -11.45 19.86
C LEU A 237 26.37 -11.46 18.84
N LYS A 238 27.26 -10.47 18.90
CA LYS A 238 28.40 -10.39 17.98
C LYS A 238 29.41 -11.52 18.17
N LEU A 239 29.40 -12.15 19.34
CA LEU A 239 30.30 -13.25 19.70
C LEU A 239 29.64 -14.62 19.52
N MET A 240 28.35 -14.67 19.24
CA MET A 240 27.64 -15.92 18.97
C MET A 240 27.86 -16.38 17.53
N ASN A 241 27.99 -17.68 17.34
CA ASN A 241 28.02 -18.26 16.01
C ASN A 241 26.59 -18.54 15.48
N LEU A 242 26.47 -18.84 14.19
CA LEU A 242 25.17 -19.10 13.54
C LEU A 242 24.44 -20.30 14.15
N GLU A 243 25.15 -21.33 14.60
CA GLU A 243 24.53 -22.52 15.21
C GLU A 243 23.89 -22.17 16.56
N GLU A 244 24.55 -21.35 17.38
CA GLU A 244 24.02 -20.85 18.65
C GLU A 244 22.81 -19.93 18.43
N MET A 245 22.87 -19.08 17.40
CA MET A 245 21.75 -18.22 17.00
C MET A 245 20.55 -19.04 16.50
N ASP A 246 20.80 -20.10 15.73
CA ASP A 246 19.75 -20.92 15.12
C ASP A 246 18.94 -21.70 16.17
N VAL A 247 19.52 -22.02 17.34
CA VAL A 247 18.79 -22.59 18.48
C VAL A 247 17.64 -21.65 18.89
N PHE A 248 17.94 -20.38 19.19
CA PHE A 248 16.92 -19.41 19.61
C PHE A 248 15.99 -19.01 18.46
N TRP A 249 16.50 -19.01 17.23
CA TRP A 249 15.67 -18.78 16.04
C TRP A 249 14.62 -19.89 15.85
N ASN A 250 15.01 -21.14 16.02
CA ASN A 250 14.09 -22.28 15.93
C ASN A 250 13.17 -22.38 17.15
N GLU A 251 13.58 -21.91 18.34
CA GLU A 251 12.68 -21.68 19.47
C GLU A 251 11.59 -20.67 19.11
N ALA A 252 11.98 -19.51 18.57
CA ALA A 252 11.02 -18.46 18.17
C ALA A 252 10.01 -18.98 17.12
N LYS A 253 10.45 -19.76 16.12
CA LYS A 253 9.54 -20.41 15.15
C LYS A 253 8.46 -21.26 15.79
N LYS A 254 8.76 -21.94 16.90
CA LYS A 254 7.80 -22.83 17.60
C LYS A 254 6.77 -22.06 18.42
N MET A 255 7.02 -20.80 18.76
CA MET A 255 6.09 -19.96 19.53
C MET A 255 5.02 -19.29 18.66
N GLU A 256 5.19 -19.30 17.34
CA GLU A 256 4.31 -18.64 16.35
C GLU A 256 3.27 -19.60 15.72
N HIS A 257 3.26 -20.87 16.13
CA HIS A 257 2.32 -21.91 15.69
C HIS A 257 1.31 -22.25 16.79
#